data_AF-A0A6A4RJV0-F1
#
_entry.id   AF-A0A6A4RJV0-F1
#
_cell.length_a   1.000
_cell.length_b   1.000
_cell.length_c   1.000
_cell.angle_alpha   90.00
_cell.angle_beta   90.00
_cell.angle_gamma   90.00
#
_symmetry.space_group_name_H-M   'P 1'
#
loop_
_entity.id
_entity.type
_entity.pdbx_description
1 polymer ?
#
loop_
_entity_poly.entity_id
_entity_poly.type
_entity_poly.pdbx_seq_one_letter_code
_entity_poly.pdbx_strand_id
1 'polypeptide(L)'
;MDIGVLTGGVSMPEGMTYARYAHRGAYPLVATALLAGVFAIATHKMIKANKFQQKLLYLWLGQNLFLVITAVYRLSLYVEAYTLTYLRVAAFIWMLLVFAGLILTIIQIRQSKKIAWLVRSNLAVLAATLYLCCFVNFAYVITSYNIQNANTANRFDERYICELGEQALPLILEQDQKTGIRMCMGYHYGRPIFEPISDWREWGFRKWRLQAYLGEKLHR
;
A
#
# COMPACT_ATOMS: atom_id res chain seq x y z
N MET A 1 -17.16 -27.98 -11.28
CA MET A 1 -16.98 -26.67 -10.61
C MET A 1 -17.39 -25.63 -11.62
N ASP A 2 -18.54 -25.00 -11.37
CA ASP A 2 -19.22 -24.18 -12.36
C ASP A 2 -18.62 -22.79 -12.47
N ILE A 3 -18.32 -22.43 -13.71
CA ILE A 3 -17.73 -21.17 -14.18
C ILE A 3 -18.61 -19.95 -13.86
N GLY A 4 -19.86 -20.15 -13.43
CA GLY A 4 -20.86 -19.11 -13.17
C GLY A 4 -20.64 -18.27 -11.90
N VAL A 5 -19.88 -18.75 -10.91
CA VAL A 5 -19.62 -17.97 -9.67
C VAL A 5 -18.60 -16.85 -9.91
N LEU A 6 -17.79 -16.93 -10.97
CA LEU A 6 -16.73 -15.96 -11.27
C LEU A 6 -17.24 -14.66 -11.93
N THR A 7 -18.46 -14.65 -12.48
CA THR A 7 -18.98 -13.52 -13.26
C THR A 7 -19.92 -12.59 -12.48
N GLY A 8 -20.03 -12.75 -11.16
CA GLY A 8 -20.71 -11.75 -10.31
C GLY A 8 -22.21 -11.63 -10.54
N GLY A 9 -22.86 -12.72 -10.97
CA GLY A 9 -24.30 -12.78 -11.19
C GLY A 9 -24.95 -13.88 -10.36
N VAL A 10 -25.88 -13.45 -9.51
CA VAL A 10 -26.96 -14.23 -8.87
C VAL A 10 -26.71 -14.75 -7.45
N SER A 11 -27.75 -14.50 -6.66
CA SER A 11 -27.99 -14.58 -5.22
C SER A 11 -27.40 -15.78 -4.48
N MET A 12 -26.88 -15.47 -3.29
CA MET A 12 -26.47 -16.43 -2.27
C MET A 12 -27.59 -17.43 -1.96
N PRO A 13 -27.30 -18.74 -1.89
CA PRO A 13 -28.19 -19.70 -1.24
C PRO A 13 -28.31 -19.35 0.25
N GLU A 14 -29.53 -19.33 0.76
CA GLU A 14 -29.81 -18.96 2.16
C GLU A 14 -29.04 -19.86 3.15
N GLY A 15 -28.39 -19.22 4.13
CA GLY A 15 -27.83 -19.90 5.31
C GLY A 15 -26.31 -20.02 5.41
N MET A 16 -25.52 -19.43 4.49
CA MET A 16 -24.05 -19.53 4.52
C MET A 16 -23.38 -18.19 4.86
N THR A 17 -22.74 -18.12 6.04
CA THR A 17 -21.95 -16.97 6.50
C THR A 17 -20.64 -16.82 5.73
N TYR A 18 -20.33 -15.59 5.28
CA TYR A 18 -19.10 -15.19 4.57
C TYR A 18 -17.80 -15.73 5.22
N ALA A 19 -17.78 -15.84 6.55
CA ALA A 19 -16.65 -16.35 7.31
C ALA A 19 -16.32 -17.83 7.01
N ARG A 20 -17.31 -18.68 6.72
CA ARG A 20 -17.10 -20.12 6.48
C ARG A 20 -16.61 -20.40 5.05
N TYR A 21 -16.87 -19.49 4.11
CA TYR A 21 -16.43 -19.58 2.71
C TYR A 21 -14.94 -19.21 2.56
N ALA A 22 -14.49 -18.16 3.25
CA ALA A 22 -13.08 -17.75 3.25
C ALA A 22 -12.14 -18.84 3.79
N HIS A 23 -12.58 -19.58 4.80
CA HIS A 23 -11.78 -20.66 5.39
C HIS A 23 -11.67 -21.91 4.50
N ARG A 24 -12.68 -22.27 3.71
CA ARG A 24 -12.63 -23.50 2.89
C ARG A 24 -11.69 -23.40 1.69
N GLY A 25 -11.53 -22.22 1.10
CA GLY A 25 -10.62 -21.99 -0.04
C GLY A 25 -9.17 -21.73 0.38
N ALA A 26 -8.96 -21.11 1.54
CA ALA A 26 -7.63 -20.68 1.97
C ALA A 26 -6.72 -21.84 2.45
N TYR A 27 -7.24 -22.79 3.24
CA TYR A 27 -6.42 -23.88 3.79
C TYR A 27 -5.79 -24.80 2.72
N PRO A 28 -6.50 -25.24 1.66
CA PRO A 28 -5.90 -26.05 0.60
C PRO A 28 -4.84 -25.28 -0.20
N LEU A 29 -5.03 -23.98 -0.45
CA LEU A 29 -4.03 -23.14 -1.12
C LEU A 29 -2.78 -22.94 -0.27
N VAL A 30 -2.94 -22.71 1.03
CA VAL A 30 -1.82 -22.57 1.97
C VAL A 30 -1.05 -23.90 2.10
N ALA A 31 -1.76 -25.03 2.19
CA ALA A 31 -1.15 -26.35 2.26
C ALA A 31 -0.37 -26.71 0.97
N THR A 32 -0.94 -26.43 -0.20
CA THR A 32 -0.25 -26.68 -1.49
C THR A 32 0.91 -25.72 -1.68
N ALA A 33 0.82 -24.46 -1.26
CA ALA A 33 1.93 -23.50 -1.28
C ALA A 33 3.07 -23.91 -0.33
N LEU A 34 2.75 -24.41 0.88
CA LEU A 34 3.73 -24.95 1.82
C LEU A 34 4.44 -26.17 1.25
N LEU A 35 3.68 -27.13 0.70
CA LEU A 35 4.24 -28.31 0.05
C LEU A 35 5.13 -27.92 -1.14
N ALA A 36 4.69 -26.98 -1.98
CA ALA A 36 5.49 -26.46 -3.09
C ALA A 36 6.77 -25.76 -2.60
N GLY A 37 6.69 -24.98 -1.52
CA GLY A 37 7.84 -24.33 -0.89
C GLY A 37 8.86 -25.35 -0.34
N VAL A 38 8.38 -26.37 0.37
CA VAL A 38 9.23 -27.48 0.87
C VAL A 38 9.87 -28.23 -0.29
N PHE A 39 9.11 -28.53 -1.34
CA PHE A 39 9.63 -29.22 -2.53
C PHE A 39 10.68 -28.39 -3.28
N ALA A 40 10.47 -27.07 -3.40
CA ALA A 40 11.42 -26.14 -4.01
C ALA A 40 12.73 -26.03 -3.23
N ILE A 41 12.66 -26.03 -1.89
CA ILE A 41 13.85 -26.04 -1.02
C ILE A 41 14.58 -27.38 -1.12
N ALA A 42 13.85 -28.50 -1.09
CA ALA A 42 14.41 -29.86 -1.18
C ALA A 42 15.09 -30.11 -2.54
N THR A 43 14.52 -29.60 -3.63
CA THR A 43 15.08 -29.75 -4.98
C THR A 43 16.14 -28.70 -5.32
N HIS A 44 16.42 -27.73 -4.45
CA HIS A 44 17.41 -26.66 -4.70
C HIS A 44 18.82 -27.19 -5.01
N LYS A 45 19.19 -28.38 -4.54
CA LYS A 45 20.44 -29.07 -4.91
C LYS A 45 20.38 -29.72 -6.31
N MET A 46 19.23 -30.20 -6.75
CA MET A 46 19.02 -30.80 -8.09
C MET A 46 18.78 -29.75 -9.18
N ILE A 47 18.24 -28.57 -8.84
CA ILE A 47 18.02 -27.44 -9.76
C ILE A 47 19.33 -26.92 -10.37
N LYS A 48 20.48 -27.13 -9.72
CA LYS A 48 21.79 -26.80 -10.29
C LYS A 48 22.19 -27.70 -11.48
N ALA A 49 21.59 -28.88 -11.62
CA ALA A 49 22.03 -29.88 -12.61
C ALA A 49 21.26 -29.83 -13.94
N ASN A 50 20.03 -29.31 -13.97
CA ASN A 50 19.18 -29.40 -15.16
C ASN A 50 18.70 -28.03 -15.68
N LYS A 51 19.10 -27.68 -16.91
CA LYS A 51 18.77 -26.40 -17.57
C LYS A 51 17.25 -26.17 -17.69
N PHE A 52 16.45 -27.25 -17.72
CA PHE A 52 15.00 -27.17 -17.77
C PHE A 52 14.39 -26.58 -16.48
N GLN A 53 14.87 -27.01 -15.32
CA GLN A 53 14.36 -26.53 -14.03
C GLN A 53 14.71 -25.07 -13.78
N GLN A 54 15.89 -24.62 -14.24
CA GLN A 54 16.26 -23.20 -14.17
C GLN A 54 15.35 -22.33 -15.05
N LYS A 55 15.01 -22.78 -16.27
CA LYS A 55 14.05 -22.08 -17.14
C LYS A 55 12.67 -21.98 -16.48
N LEU A 56 12.19 -23.06 -15.86
CA LEU A 56 10.91 -23.05 -15.16
C LEU A 56 10.89 -22.08 -13.98
N LEU A 57 11.98 -22.02 -13.20
CA LEU A 57 12.12 -21.05 -12.11
C LEU A 57 12.09 -19.60 -12.61
N TYR A 58 12.82 -19.29 -13.69
CA TYR A 58 12.78 -17.96 -14.29
C TYR A 58 11.41 -17.61 -14.86
N LEU A 59 10.72 -18.57 -15.47
CA LEU A 59 9.35 -18.38 -15.97
C LEU A 59 8.38 -18.11 -14.82
N TRP A 60 8.48 -18.85 -13.73
CA TRP A 60 7.69 -18.64 -12.52
C TRP A 60 7.96 -17.27 -11.88
N LEU A 61 9.23 -16.86 -11.77
CA LEU A 61 9.59 -15.51 -11.27
C LEU A 61 9.06 -14.41 -12.19
N GLY A 62 9.16 -14.58 -13.51
CA GLY A 62 8.62 -13.66 -14.51
C GLY A 62 7.10 -13.53 -14.41
N GLN A 63 6.39 -14.64 -14.23
CA GLN A 63 4.95 -14.64 -14.01
C GLN A 63 4.56 -13.87 -12.74
N ASN A 64 5.28 -14.07 -11.62
CA ASN A 64 5.02 -13.33 -10.39
C ASN A 64 5.28 -11.83 -10.55
N LEU A 65 6.35 -11.44 -11.25
CA LEU A 65 6.58 -10.03 -11.57
C LEU A 65 5.42 -9.45 -12.39
N PHE A 66 4.94 -10.17 -13.39
CA PHE A 66 3.80 -9.75 -14.21
C PHE A 66 2.51 -9.61 -13.39
N LEU A 67 2.26 -10.54 -12.47
CA LEU A 67 1.12 -10.47 -11.55
C LEU A 67 1.19 -9.24 -10.64
N VAL A 68 2.37 -8.94 -10.10
CA VAL A 68 2.56 -7.74 -9.26
C VAL A 68 2.34 -6.47 -10.08
N ILE A 69 2.88 -6.38 -11.30
CA ILE A 69 2.66 -5.23 -12.19
C ILE A 69 1.16 -5.05 -12.48
N THR A 70 0.46 -6.14 -12.80
CA THR A 70 -0.98 -6.11 -13.07
C THR A 70 -1.78 -5.69 -11.83
N ALA A 71 -1.38 -6.15 -10.64
CA ALA A 71 -2.02 -5.76 -9.39
C ALA A 71 -1.82 -4.27 -9.07
N VAL A 72 -0.62 -3.74 -9.29
CA VAL A 72 -0.30 -2.31 -9.17
C VAL A 72 -1.15 -1.49 -10.14
N TYR A 73 -1.23 -1.89 -11.41
CA TYR A 73 -2.04 -1.22 -12.42
C TYR A 73 -3.55 -1.23 -12.07
N ARG A 74 -4.06 -2.34 -11.57
CA ARG A 74 -5.45 -2.42 -11.10
C ARG A 74 -5.69 -1.52 -9.91
N LEU A 75 -4.74 -1.45 -8.97
CA LEU A 75 -4.85 -0.56 -7.82
C LEU A 75 -4.78 0.92 -8.24
N SER A 76 -3.97 1.28 -9.24
CA SER A 76 -3.92 2.65 -9.75
C SER A 76 -5.21 3.07 -10.42
N LEU A 77 -5.80 2.22 -11.27
CA LEU A 77 -7.12 2.47 -11.85
C LEU A 77 -8.21 2.60 -10.78
N TYR A 78 -8.13 1.80 -9.72
CA TYR A 78 -9.06 1.90 -8.60
C TYR A 78 -8.88 3.19 -7.80
N VAL A 79 -7.64 3.65 -7.63
CA VAL A 79 -7.34 4.95 -6.99
C VAL A 79 -7.75 6.13 -7.86
N GLU A 80 -7.76 5.99 -9.19
CA GLU A 80 -8.24 7.03 -10.10
C GLU A 80 -9.77 7.11 -10.09
N ALA A 81 -10.44 5.95 -10.03
CA ALA A 81 -11.89 5.84 -9.95
C ALA A 81 -12.46 6.18 -8.56
N TYR A 82 -11.68 6.06 -7.49
CA TYR A 82 -12.08 6.34 -6.10
C TYR A 82 -11.10 7.34 -5.47
N THR A 83 -11.08 7.50 -4.14
CA THR A 83 -10.12 8.36 -3.43
C THR A 83 -8.86 7.61 -2.99
N LEU A 84 -7.73 8.29 -2.87
CA LEU A 84 -6.54 7.69 -2.28
C LEU A 84 -6.71 7.54 -0.75
N THR A 85 -6.36 6.37 -0.21
CA THR A 85 -6.42 6.09 1.24
C THR A 85 -5.11 5.49 1.75
N TYR A 86 -4.90 5.49 3.06
CA TYR A 86 -3.70 4.97 3.72
C TYR A 86 -3.47 3.49 3.39
N LEU A 87 -4.53 2.68 3.41
CA LEU A 87 -4.44 1.26 3.08
C LEU A 87 -3.94 1.02 1.64
N ARG A 88 -4.37 1.86 0.68
CA ARG A 88 -3.96 1.75 -0.72
C ARG A 88 -2.50 2.19 -0.91
N VAL A 89 -2.08 3.25 -0.23
CA VAL A 89 -0.67 3.67 -0.20
C VAL A 89 0.23 2.59 0.42
N ALA A 90 -0.18 2.02 1.55
CA ALA A 90 0.55 0.92 2.18
C ALA A 90 0.61 -0.31 1.25
N ALA A 91 -0.48 -0.62 0.54
CA ALA A 91 -0.50 -1.70 -0.45
C ALA A 91 0.47 -1.44 -1.61
N PHE A 92 0.57 -0.20 -2.12
CA PHE A 92 1.57 0.14 -3.15
C PHE A 92 3.00 -0.07 -2.65
N ILE A 93 3.32 0.41 -1.45
CA ILE A 93 4.65 0.25 -0.85
C ILE A 93 4.96 -1.25 -0.70
N TRP A 94 4.01 -2.03 -0.21
CA TRP A 94 4.16 -3.47 -0.05
C TRP A 94 4.37 -4.19 -1.39
N MET A 95 3.58 -3.87 -2.42
CA MET A 95 3.76 -4.46 -3.76
C MET A 95 5.12 -4.11 -4.37
N LEU A 96 5.61 -2.88 -4.16
CA LEU A 96 6.95 -2.47 -4.60
C LEU A 96 8.06 -3.23 -3.86
N LEU A 97 7.89 -3.48 -2.55
CA LEU A 97 8.81 -4.31 -1.77
C LEU A 97 8.86 -5.75 -2.31
N VAL A 98 7.70 -6.36 -2.58
CA VAL A 98 7.62 -7.70 -3.18
C VAL A 98 8.28 -7.71 -4.56
N PHE A 99 8.02 -6.71 -5.39
CA PHE A 99 8.64 -6.56 -6.70
C PHE A 99 10.17 -6.48 -6.61
N ALA A 100 10.70 -5.65 -5.70
CA ALA A 100 12.13 -5.55 -5.44
C ALA A 100 12.72 -6.87 -4.93
N GLY A 101 12.04 -7.58 -4.03
CA GLY A 101 12.46 -8.89 -3.52
C GLY A 101 12.53 -9.96 -4.63
N LEU A 102 11.59 -9.97 -5.56
CA LEU A 102 11.61 -10.84 -6.74
C LEU A 102 12.79 -10.52 -7.66
N ILE A 103 13.08 -9.24 -7.91
CA ILE A 103 14.26 -8.82 -8.68
C ILE A 103 15.56 -9.25 -7.99
N LEU A 104 15.67 -9.05 -6.68
CA LEU A 104 16.83 -9.49 -5.91
C LEU A 104 17.03 -11.00 -5.99
N THR A 105 15.94 -11.77 -6.02
CA THR A 105 15.96 -13.22 -6.20
C THR A 105 16.51 -13.60 -7.58
N ILE A 106 16.07 -12.92 -8.64
CA ILE A 106 16.62 -13.10 -10.01
C ILE A 106 18.13 -12.80 -10.03
N ILE A 107 18.57 -11.70 -9.42
CA ILE A 107 19.99 -11.31 -9.33
C ILE A 107 20.79 -12.36 -8.55
N GLN A 108 20.25 -12.85 -7.43
CA GLN A 108 20.88 -13.88 -6.62
C GLN A 108 21.13 -15.15 -7.44
N ILE A 109 20.13 -15.62 -8.19
CA ILE A 109 20.23 -16.82 -9.03
C ILE A 109 21.25 -16.58 -10.14
N ARG A 110 21.17 -15.45 -10.85
CA ARG A 110 22.09 -15.12 -11.95
C ARG A 110 23.55 -15.04 -11.50
N GLN A 111 23.81 -14.49 -10.31
CA GLN A 111 25.15 -14.34 -9.75
C GLN A 111 25.55 -15.50 -8.81
N SER A 112 24.72 -16.55 -8.69
CA SER A 112 24.95 -17.70 -7.80
C SER A 112 25.32 -17.32 -6.35
N LYS A 113 24.70 -16.26 -5.81
CA LYS A 113 24.97 -15.76 -4.45
C LYS A 113 24.33 -16.66 -3.39
N LYS A 114 24.92 -16.67 -2.19
CA LYS A 114 24.38 -17.41 -1.03
C LYS A 114 23.01 -16.86 -0.61
N ILE A 115 22.15 -17.71 -0.06
CA ILE A 115 20.84 -17.30 0.49
C ILE A 115 20.98 -16.21 1.56
N ALA A 116 22.05 -16.26 2.37
CA ALA A 116 22.34 -15.23 3.35
C ALA A 116 22.51 -13.82 2.74
N TRP A 117 22.98 -13.71 1.50
CA TRP A 117 23.06 -12.43 0.80
C TRP A 117 21.66 -11.92 0.43
N LEU A 118 20.77 -12.79 -0.05
CA LEU A 118 19.38 -12.43 -0.37
C LEU A 118 18.64 -11.88 0.84
N VAL A 119 18.78 -12.54 2.00
CA VAL A 119 18.12 -12.13 3.24
C VAL A 119 18.62 -10.75 3.68
N ARG A 120 19.94 -10.52 3.66
CA ARG A 120 20.51 -9.20 4.00
C ARG A 120 20.06 -8.11 3.04
N SER A 121 20.04 -8.38 1.74
CA SER A 121 19.60 -7.40 0.74
C SER A 121 18.11 -7.06 0.89
N ASN A 122 17.24 -8.05 1.15
CA ASN A 122 15.83 -7.80 1.41
C ASN A 122 15.63 -7.00 2.70
N LEU A 123 16.37 -7.33 3.77
CA LEU A 123 16.31 -6.59 5.03
C LEU A 123 16.78 -5.14 4.85
N ALA A 124 17.85 -4.93 4.07
CA ALA A 124 18.34 -3.60 3.74
C ALA A 124 17.31 -2.77 2.94
N VAL A 125 16.66 -3.38 1.95
CA VAL A 125 15.59 -2.72 1.18
C VAL A 125 14.40 -2.40 2.09
N LEU A 126 13.95 -3.34 2.93
CA LEU A 126 12.88 -3.10 3.89
C LEU A 126 13.21 -1.95 4.84
N ALA A 127 14.40 -1.97 5.44
CA ALA A 127 14.86 -0.93 6.35
C ALA A 127 14.96 0.44 5.64
N ALA A 128 15.49 0.49 4.42
CA ALA A 128 15.56 1.70 3.62
C ALA A 128 14.17 2.24 3.29
N THR A 129 13.22 1.38 2.92
CA THR A 129 11.84 1.79 2.65
C THR A 129 11.16 2.34 3.90
N LEU A 130 11.29 1.67 5.05
CA LEU A 130 10.73 2.16 6.32
C LEU A 130 11.35 3.51 6.70
N TYR A 131 12.67 3.65 6.56
CA TYR A 131 13.38 4.89 6.83
C TYR A 131 12.87 6.03 5.93
N LEU A 132 12.72 5.79 4.63
CA LEU A 132 12.16 6.77 3.69
C LEU A 132 10.71 7.14 4.04
N CYS A 133 9.90 6.18 4.47
CA CYS A 133 8.51 6.43 4.89
C CYS A 133 8.42 7.41 6.07
N CYS A 134 9.43 7.48 6.94
CA CYS A 134 9.45 8.44 8.05
C CYS A 134 9.54 9.90 7.58
N PHE A 135 10.11 10.16 6.40
CA PHE A 135 10.23 11.52 5.85
C PHE A 135 9.03 11.93 4.98
N VAL A 136 8.23 10.96 4.54
CA VAL A 136 7.09 11.22 3.66
C VAL A 136 5.84 11.55 4.50
N ASN A 137 5.29 12.74 4.29
CA ASN A 137 4.01 13.11 4.88
C ASN A 137 2.86 12.49 4.07
N PHE A 138 2.51 11.25 4.38
CA PHE A 138 1.44 10.53 3.68
C PHE A 138 0.09 11.23 3.78
N ALA A 139 -0.24 11.84 4.92
CA ALA A 139 -1.47 12.62 5.08
C ALA A 139 -1.55 13.75 4.04
N TYR A 140 -0.47 14.53 3.91
CA TYR A 140 -0.37 15.61 2.93
C TYR A 140 -0.47 15.09 1.50
N VAL A 141 0.24 14.00 1.15
CA VAL A 141 0.21 13.41 -0.20
C VAL A 141 -1.22 12.97 -0.54
N ILE A 142 -1.87 12.25 0.37
CA ILE A 142 -3.24 11.75 0.19
C ILE A 142 -4.23 12.90 0.00
N THR A 143 -4.19 13.91 0.88
CA THR A 143 -5.08 15.07 0.79
C THR A 143 -4.83 15.87 -0.48
N SER A 144 -3.57 16.10 -0.87
CA SER A 144 -3.25 16.84 -2.09
C SER A 144 -3.73 16.14 -3.36
N TYR A 145 -3.59 14.82 -3.43
CA TYR A 145 -4.07 14.02 -4.54
C TYR A 145 -5.60 14.03 -4.62
N ASN A 146 -6.27 13.83 -3.49
CA ASN A 146 -7.74 13.79 -3.44
C ASN A 146 -8.38 15.15 -3.79
N ILE A 147 -7.78 16.26 -3.36
CA ILE A 147 -8.27 17.60 -3.70
C ILE A 147 -8.02 17.92 -5.18
N GLN A 148 -6.87 17.54 -5.75
CA GLN A 148 -6.56 17.79 -7.17
C GLN A 148 -7.41 16.94 -8.12
N ASN A 149 -7.70 15.69 -7.74
CA ASN A 149 -8.51 14.78 -8.55
C ASN A 149 -10.02 14.91 -8.27
N ALA A 150 -10.42 15.93 -7.50
CA ALA A 150 -11.80 16.23 -7.19
C ALA A 150 -12.54 16.73 -8.45
N ASN A 151 -13.37 15.87 -9.04
CA ASN A 151 -14.20 16.23 -10.18
C ASN A 151 -15.69 16.17 -9.80
N THR A 152 -16.55 16.83 -10.57
CA THR A 152 -18.01 16.92 -10.31
C THR A 152 -18.70 15.55 -10.16
N ALA A 153 -18.15 14.50 -10.80
CA ALA A 153 -18.65 13.14 -10.73
C ALA A 153 -18.06 12.30 -9.58
N ASN A 154 -16.93 12.71 -8.99
CA ASN A 154 -16.22 11.97 -7.95
C ASN A 154 -15.86 12.91 -6.80
N ARG A 155 -16.83 13.13 -5.91
CA ARG A 155 -16.60 13.90 -4.68
C ARG A 155 -15.66 13.08 -3.79
N PHE A 156 -14.53 13.67 -3.41
CA PHE A 156 -13.65 13.06 -2.42
C PHE A 156 -14.37 12.94 -1.08
N ASP A 157 -14.03 11.91 -0.30
CA ASP A 157 -14.59 11.71 1.03
C ASP A 157 -14.00 12.76 1.99
N GLU A 158 -14.74 13.85 2.18
CA GLU A 158 -14.37 14.95 3.05
C GLU A 158 -14.15 14.46 4.49
N ARG A 159 -14.99 13.54 4.98
CA ARG A 159 -14.86 12.96 6.33
C ARG A 159 -13.51 12.26 6.48
N TYR A 160 -13.08 11.50 5.48
CA TYR A 160 -11.78 10.82 5.51
C TYR A 160 -10.59 11.80 5.55
N ILE A 161 -10.71 12.94 4.85
CA ILE A 161 -9.68 13.99 4.90
C ILE A 161 -9.63 14.65 6.29
N CYS A 162 -10.78 14.86 6.93
CA CYS A 162 -10.86 15.42 8.29
C CYS A 162 -10.30 14.47 9.35
N GLU A 163 -10.48 13.14 9.18
CA GLU A 163 -9.92 12.11 10.05
C GLU A 163 -8.40 11.93 9.90
N LEU A 164 -7.80 12.45 8.82
CA LEU A 164 -6.37 12.30 8.51
C LEU A 164 -5.45 13.04 9.49
N GLY A 165 -5.99 13.99 10.27
CA GLY A 165 -5.31 14.68 11.37
C GLY A 165 -4.64 16.01 11.00
N GLU A 166 -3.82 16.52 11.93
CA GLU A 166 -3.19 17.86 11.89
C GLU A 166 -2.37 18.14 10.62
N GLN A 167 -1.84 17.10 9.97
CA GLN A 167 -0.96 17.24 8.81
C GLN A 167 -1.71 17.46 7.49
N ALA A 168 -3.02 17.22 7.46
CA ALA A 168 -3.89 17.58 6.34
C ALA A 168 -4.41 19.02 6.46
N LEU A 169 -4.36 19.63 7.65
CA LEU A 169 -4.84 20.98 7.94
C LEU A 169 -4.37 22.07 6.95
N PRO A 170 -3.09 22.16 6.52
CA PRO A 170 -2.67 23.23 5.63
C PRO A 170 -3.39 23.20 4.27
N LEU A 171 -3.68 22.00 3.75
CA LEU A 171 -4.39 21.83 2.48
C LEU A 171 -5.89 22.08 2.62
N ILE A 172 -6.47 21.73 3.78
CA ILE A 172 -7.86 22.06 4.10
C ILE A 172 -8.03 23.59 4.14
N LEU A 173 -7.12 24.31 4.81
CA LEU A 173 -7.14 25.78 4.89
C LEU A 173 -7.00 26.44 3.52
N GLU A 174 -6.13 25.91 2.64
CA GLU A 174 -6.02 26.40 1.26
C GLU A 174 -7.29 26.21 0.46
N GLN A 175 -7.93 25.05 0.60
CA GLN A 175 -9.15 24.74 -0.13
C GLN A 175 -10.33 25.59 0.36
N ASP A 176 -10.42 25.82 1.67
CA ASP A 176 -11.43 26.70 2.25
C ASP A 176 -11.27 28.15 1.78
N GLN A 177 -10.03 28.64 1.67
CA GLN A 177 -9.76 29.98 1.11
C GLN A 177 -10.16 30.07 -0.37
N LYS A 178 -9.93 29.01 -1.16
CA LYS A 178 -10.26 28.99 -2.59
C LYS A 178 -11.75 28.89 -2.87
N THR A 179 -12.45 28.05 -2.11
CA THR A 179 -13.87 27.74 -2.34
C THR A 179 -14.82 28.60 -1.51
N GLY A 180 -14.33 29.23 -0.44
CA GLY A 180 -15.15 29.97 0.53
C GLY A 180 -16.01 29.09 1.43
N ILE A 181 -15.96 27.76 1.26
CA ILE A 181 -16.70 26.78 2.06
C ILE A 181 -15.76 26.27 3.15
N ARG A 182 -16.23 26.23 4.40
CA ARG A 182 -15.45 25.66 5.51
C ARG A 182 -15.62 24.14 5.55
N MET A 183 -14.58 23.41 5.20
CA MET A 183 -14.54 21.95 5.32
C MET A 183 -14.52 21.49 6.78
N CYS A 184 -14.93 20.24 7.00
CA CYS A 184 -14.95 19.55 8.29
C CYS A 184 -15.95 20.12 9.31
N MET A 185 -16.93 20.91 8.86
CA MET A 185 -18.00 21.44 9.70
C MET A 185 -19.19 20.47 9.73
N GLY A 186 -19.28 19.62 10.77
CA GLY A 186 -20.44 18.75 10.99
C GLY A 186 -20.14 17.25 11.12
N TYR A 187 -18.87 16.84 11.09
CA TYR A 187 -18.48 15.45 11.36
C TYR A 187 -18.07 15.26 12.84
N HIS A 188 -18.18 14.03 13.35
CA HIS A 188 -17.91 13.70 14.77
C HIS A 188 -16.49 14.08 15.23
N TYR A 189 -15.52 14.12 14.31
CA TYR A 189 -14.13 14.48 14.58
C TYR A 189 -13.81 15.97 14.43
N GLY A 190 -14.75 16.79 13.95
CA GLY A 190 -14.54 18.22 13.73
C GLY A 190 -13.35 18.54 12.81
N ARG A 191 -12.89 19.79 12.85
CA ARG A 191 -11.71 20.25 12.12
C ARG A 191 -10.45 19.84 12.90
N PRO A 192 -9.41 19.30 12.25
CA PRO A 192 -8.20 18.93 12.96
C PRO A 192 -7.57 20.15 13.64
N ILE A 193 -7.37 20.06 14.95
CA ILE A 193 -6.76 21.12 15.76
C ILE A 193 -5.25 20.89 15.75
N PHE A 194 -4.48 21.93 15.43
CA PHE A 194 -3.03 21.89 15.57
C PHE A 194 -2.64 22.42 16.95
N GLU A 195 -1.98 21.60 17.76
CA GLU A 195 -1.42 22.03 19.04
C GLU A 195 0.02 22.49 18.84
N PRO A 196 0.37 23.76 19.13
CA PRO A 196 1.72 24.26 18.99
C PRO A 196 2.68 23.51 19.93
N ILE A 197 3.94 23.40 19.53
CA ILE A 197 5.00 22.80 20.35
C ILE A 197 5.19 23.69 21.58
N SER A 198 4.89 23.14 22.75
CA SER A 198 5.06 23.82 24.04
C SER A 198 6.34 23.40 24.76
N ASP A 199 6.71 22.12 24.61
CA ASP A 199 7.86 21.50 25.27
C ASP A 199 8.80 20.85 24.24
N TRP A 200 10.08 20.72 24.58
CA TRP A 200 11.08 20.07 23.73
C TRP A 200 10.76 18.57 23.50
N ARG A 201 9.99 17.95 24.39
CA ARG A 201 9.53 16.54 24.26
C ARG A 201 8.47 16.36 23.18
N GLU A 202 7.72 17.41 22.88
CA GLU A 202 6.72 17.45 21.81
C GLU A 202 7.35 17.84 20.48
N TRP A 203 8.64 18.21 20.50
CA TRP A 203 9.37 18.60 19.32
C TRP A 203 9.60 17.38 18.42
N GLY A 204 8.93 17.41 17.27
CA GLY A 204 9.21 16.54 16.15
C GLY A 204 9.42 17.37 14.91
N PHE A 205 10.38 17.01 14.06
CA PHE A 205 10.69 17.75 12.83
C PHE A 205 9.45 18.07 11.98
N ARG A 206 8.51 17.12 11.89
CA ARG A 206 7.24 17.27 11.15
C ARG A 206 6.28 18.27 11.82
N LYS A 207 6.20 18.25 13.15
CA LYS A 207 5.36 19.18 13.95
C LYS A 207 5.93 20.61 13.90
N TRP A 208 7.26 20.74 13.99
CA TRP A 208 7.95 22.03 13.91
C TRP A 208 7.77 22.68 12.53
N ARG A 209 7.93 21.91 11.45
CA ARG A 209 7.70 22.39 10.08
C ARG A 209 6.25 22.83 9.85
N LEU A 210 5.29 22.09 10.40
CA LEU A 210 3.87 22.43 10.32
C LEU A 210 3.55 23.72 11.09
N GLN A 211 4.12 23.89 12.29
CA GLN A 211 3.98 25.09 13.10
C GLN A 211 4.50 26.34 12.37
N ALA A 212 5.70 26.25 11.77
CA ALA A 212 6.29 27.34 11.02
C ALA A 212 5.39 27.76 9.84
N TYR A 213 4.86 26.78 9.09
CA TYR A 213 3.96 27.03 7.96
C TYR A 213 2.63 27.67 8.39
N LEU A 214 2.02 27.18 9.47
CA LEU A 214 0.77 27.74 9.99
C LEU A 214 0.99 29.15 10.57
N GLY A 215 2.13 29.41 11.21
CA GLY A 215 2.52 30.73 11.70
C GLY A 215 2.59 31.78 10.60
N GLU A 216 3.21 31.48 9.46
CA GLU A 216 3.25 32.40 8.31
C GLU A 216 1.87 32.72 7.72
N LYS A 217 0.96 31.74 7.72
CA LYS A 217 -0.36 31.87 7.09
C LYS A 217 -1.45 32.45 7.98
N LEU A 218 -1.39 32.24 9.30
CA LEU A 218 -2.35 32.83 10.24
C LEU A 218 -2.08 34.32 10.53
N HIS A 219 -0.86 34.79 10.27
CA HIS A 219 -0.47 36.19 10.49
C HIS A 219 -0.66 37.10 9.25
N ARG A 220 -1.22 36.59 8.16
CA ARG A 220 -1.54 37.35 6.95
C ARG A 220 -3.04 37.33 6.70
#